data_AF-A0A917GGI9-F1
#
_entry.id   AF-A0A917GGI9-F1
#
_cell.length_a   1.000
_cell.length_b   1.000
_cell.length_c   1.000
_cell.angle_alpha   90.00
_cell.angle_beta   90.00
_cell.angle_gamma   90.00
#
_symmetry.space_group_name_H-M   'P 1'
#
loop_
_entity.id
_entity.type
_entity.pdbx_description
1 polymer ?
#
loop_
_entity_poly.entity_id
_entity_poly.type
_entity_poly.pdbx_seq_one_letter_code
_entity_poly.pdbx_strand_id
1 'polypeptide(L)'
;MCPRPSGAPSPADRFPRCAEHEWGYDPVPVEQLLDAVAATLRGAREQPVTGAQVRAAAFDRARGGYRPRAVDEALDAAEDALAAAERERFLAAHGAEAWQRHLEELAAAVRGRLERPRTRRFRRPSRSRATGYSAAHVDVLCERVAARLEGSGEVGAQAVRRAVFPAARGERCYEEQQVDAFLDRVVQLLLALE
;
A
#
# COMPACT_ATOMS: atom_id res chain seq x y z
N MET A 1 -19.55 -41.41 25.38
CA MET A 1 -18.44 -40.87 24.56
C MET A 1 -19.02 -39.73 23.74
N CYS A 2 -19.01 -38.50 24.29
CA CYS A 2 -19.55 -37.34 23.59
C CYS A 2 -18.43 -36.72 22.73
N PRO A 3 -18.65 -36.44 21.45
CA PRO A 3 -17.68 -35.69 20.66
C PRO A 3 -17.58 -34.27 21.20
N ARG A 4 -16.35 -33.79 21.39
CA ARG A 4 -16.08 -32.40 21.81
C ARG A 4 -16.51 -31.47 20.69
N PRO A 5 -17.10 -30.30 20.99
CA PRO A 5 -17.42 -29.31 19.96
C PRO A 5 -16.11 -28.88 19.30
N SER A 6 -16.10 -28.89 17.96
CA SER A 6 -15.04 -28.29 17.15
C SER A 6 -15.02 -26.80 17.49
N GLY A 7 -13.99 -26.38 18.24
CA GLY A 7 -13.79 -24.98 18.56
C GLY A 7 -13.61 -24.20 17.27
N ALA A 8 -14.33 -23.08 17.13
CA ALA A 8 -13.99 -22.08 16.13
C ALA A 8 -12.48 -21.81 16.20
N PRO A 9 -11.77 -21.66 15.06
CA PRO A 9 -10.33 -21.44 15.09
C PRO A 9 -10.04 -20.25 16.01
N SER A 10 -9.21 -20.47 17.03
CA SER A 10 -8.70 -19.37 17.86
C SER A 10 -8.00 -18.37 16.95
N PRO A 11 -8.07 -17.05 17.23
CA PRO A 11 -7.38 -16.02 16.44
C PRO A 11 -5.90 -16.35 16.14
N ALA A 12 -5.28 -17.12 17.04
CA ALA A 12 -3.90 -17.60 16.99
C ALA A 12 -3.49 -18.47 15.78
N ASP A 13 -4.44 -18.93 14.94
CA ASP A 13 -4.20 -19.82 13.79
C ASP A 13 -4.35 -19.14 12.41
N ARG A 14 -4.47 -17.81 12.36
CA ARG A 14 -4.68 -17.10 11.09
C ARG A 14 -3.50 -17.22 10.12
N PHE A 15 -2.28 -17.38 10.63
CA PHE A 15 -1.06 -17.48 9.84
C PHE A 15 -0.10 -18.55 10.36
N PRO A 16 0.74 -19.13 9.48
CA PRO A 16 1.83 -19.97 9.92
C PRO A 16 2.81 -19.17 10.79
N ARG A 17 3.29 -19.80 11.86
CA ARG A 17 4.27 -19.23 12.80
C ARG A 17 5.70 -19.61 12.42
N CYS A 18 6.65 -18.75 12.80
CA CYS A 18 8.08 -19.08 12.79
C CYS A 18 8.37 -20.12 13.88
N ALA A 19 9.51 -20.81 13.80
CA ALA A 19 9.94 -21.64 14.93
C ALA A 19 10.13 -20.78 16.19
N GLU A 20 10.00 -21.37 17.39
CA GLU A 20 10.10 -20.62 18.66
C GLU A 20 11.41 -19.83 18.80
N HIS A 21 12.50 -20.34 18.20
CA HIS A 21 13.80 -19.69 18.21
C HIS A 21 14.00 -18.69 17.08
N GLU A 22 13.07 -18.56 16.14
CA GLU A 22 13.12 -17.61 15.04
C GLU A 22 12.26 -16.37 15.34
N TRP A 23 12.59 -15.26 14.69
CA TRP A 23 11.82 -14.03 14.81
C TRP A 23 10.79 -13.93 13.68
N GLY A 24 9.54 -13.67 14.05
CA GLY A 24 8.45 -13.30 13.14
C GLY A 24 7.86 -11.95 13.52
N TYR A 25 6.78 -11.56 12.86
CA TYR A 25 5.99 -10.40 13.30
C TYR A 25 5.19 -10.72 14.55
N ASP A 26 5.06 -9.75 15.44
CA ASP A 26 4.19 -9.85 16.61
C ASP A 26 2.74 -10.11 16.16
N PRO A 27 2.13 -11.24 16.55
CA PRO A 27 0.75 -11.56 16.20
C PRO A 27 -0.28 -10.51 16.63
N VAL A 28 -0.06 -9.85 17.77
CA VAL A 28 -1.06 -8.96 18.37
C VAL A 28 -1.39 -7.75 17.48
N PRO A 29 -0.42 -6.90 17.09
CA PRO A 29 -0.72 -5.77 16.20
C PRO A 29 -1.15 -6.20 14.80
N VAL A 30 -0.70 -7.36 14.31
CA VAL A 30 -1.14 -7.92 13.02
C VAL A 30 -2.63 -8.26 13.05
N GLU A 31 -3.09 -8.96 14.08
CA GLU A 31 -4.51 -9.31 14.24
C GLU A 31 -5.38 -8.07 14.42
N GLN A 32 -4.95 -7.12 15.24
CA GLN A 32 -5.68 -5.87 15.45
C GLN A 32 -5.92 -5.10 14.15
N LEU A 33 -4.90 -5.01 13.29
CA LEU A 33 -5.04 -4.37 11.99
C LEU A 33 -6.01 -5.15 11.10
N LEU A 34 -5.84 -6.46 10.99
CA LEU A 34 -6.68 -7.29 10.11
C LEU A 34 -8.13 -7.34 10.56
N ASP A 35 -8.40 -7.25 11.86
CA ASP A 35 -9.75 -7.13 12.39
C ASP A 35 -10.36 -5.76 12.07
N ALA A 36 -9.56 -4.69 12.13
CA ALA A 36 -9.98 -3.36 11.70
C ALA A 36 -10.27 -3.28 10.19
N VAL A 37 -9.46 -3.95 9.36
CA VAL A 37 -9.72 -4.13 7.92
C VAL A 37 -11.02 -4.89 7.71
N ALA A 38 -11.20 -6.03 8.38
CA ALA A 38 -12.40 -6.85 8.21
C ALA A 38 -13.67 -6.10 8.66
N ALA A 39 -13.61 -5.33 9.74
CA ALA A 39 -14.70 -4.46 10.18
C ALA A 39 -14.99 -3.36 9.15
N THR A 40 -13.94 -2.77 8.56
CA THR A 40 -14.08 -1.79 7.48
C THR A 40 -14.79 -2.41 6.29
N LEU A 41 -14.37 -3.57 5.79
CA LEU A 41 -14.97 -4.24 4.64
C LEU A 41 -16.46 -4.56 4.86
N ARG A 42 -16.85 -4.96 6.08
CA ARG A 42 -18.25 -5.17 6.45
C ARG A 42 -19.08 -3.90 6.62
N GLY A 43 -18.47 -2.71 6.51
CA GLY A 43 -19.15 -1.44 6.79
C GLY A 43 -19.46 -1.22 8.28
N ALA A 44 -18.83 -1.98 9.17
CA ALA A 44 -19.07 -1.97 10.62
C ALA A 44 -18.18 -0.97 11.38
N ARG A 45 -17.62 0.03 10.68
CA ARG A 45 -16.69 1.01 11.23
C ARG A 45 -16.97 2.37 10.62
N GLU A 46 -17.15 3.39 11.47
CA GLU A 46 -17.41 4.76 11.02
C GLU A 46 -16.21 5.37 10.28
N GLN A 47 -15.00 5.11 10.80
CA GLN A 47 -13.74 5.52 10.18
C GLN A 47 -13.09 4.31 9.51
N PRO A 48 -13.21 4.16 8.18
CA PRO A 48 -12.65 3.03 7.46
C PRO A 48 -11.12 3.04 7.52
N VAL A 49 -10.52 1.86 7.63
CA VAL A 49 -9.08 1.67 7.38
C VAL A 49 -8.83 1.82 5.88
N THR A 50 -7.84 2.63 5.51
CA THR A 50 -7.43 2.86 4.13
C THR A 50 -6.30 1.91 3.70
N GLY A 51 -6.17 1.67 2.39
CA GLY A 51 -5.05 0.90 1.86
C GLY A 51 -3.68 1.49 2.21
N ALA A 52 -3.57 2.82 2.23
CA ALA A 52 -2.34 3.52 2.65
C ALA A 52 -1.97 3.23 4.13
N GLN A 53 -2.96 3.15 5.02
CA GLN A 53 -2.73 2.76 6.42
C GLN A 53 -2.25 1.31 6.55
N VAL A 54 -2.78 0.39 5.72
CA VAL A 54 -2.32 -1.00 5.68
C VAL A 54 -0.87 -1.06 5.18
N ARG A 55 -0.53 -0.33 4.12
CA ARG A 55 0.84 -0.26 3.58
C ARG A 55 1.85 0.32 4.57
N ALA A 56 1.45 1.38 5.29
CA ALA A 56 2.31 2.05 6.26
C ALA A 56 2.44 1.29 7.58
N ALA A 57 1.69 0.19 7.76
CA ALA A 57 1.75 -0.60 8.98
C ALA A 57 3.14 -1.24 9.14
N ALA A 58 3.72 -1.06 10.33
CA ALA A 58 4.97 -1.70 10.72
C ALA A 58 4.71 -2.52 11.99
N PHE A 59 5.24 -3.74 12.02
CA PHE A 59 5.09 -4.66 13.13
C PHE A 59 6.43 -4.90 13.81
N ASP A 60 6.42 -4.84 15.13
CA ASP A 60 7.55 -5.29 15.93
C ASP A 60 7.78 -6.79 15.77
N ARG A 61 8.99 -7.23 16.10
CA ARG A 61 9.37 -8.64 16.00
C ARG A 61 9.12 -9.38 17.30
N ALA A 62 8.58 -10.58 17.21
CA ALA A 62 8.38 -11.51 18.33
C ALA A 62 8.97 -12.90 18.04
N ARG A 63 9.51 -13.55 19.08
CA ARG A 63 9.98 -14.95 18.99
C ARG A 63 8.80 -15.88 18.77
N GLY A 64 8.89 -16.78 17.79
CA GLY A 64 7.75 -17.62 17.39
C GLY A 64 6.55 -16.84 16.83
N GLY A 65 6.78 -15.59 16.39
CA GLY A 65 5.76 -14.74 15.78
C GLY A 65 5.26 -15.26 14.42
N TYR A 66 4.35 -14.52 13.79
CA TYR A 66 3.86 -14.87 12.46
C TYR A 66 4.94 -14.74 11.39
N ARG A 67 4.92 -15.65 10.41
CA ARG A 67 5.86 -15.63 9.29
C ARG A 67 5.65 -14.35 8.47
N PRO A 68 6.67 -13.49 8.33
CA PRO A 68 6.53 -12.21 7.65
C PRO A 68 5.88 -12.31 6.27
N ARG A 69 6.38 -13.23 5.44
CA ARG A 69 5.85 -13.45 4.09
C ARG A 69 4.34 -13.71 4.05
N ALA A 70 3.80 -14.52 4.97
CA ALA A 70 2.38 -14.85 4.98
C ALA A 70 1.53 -13.66 5.43
N VAL A 71 2.05 -12.84 6.34
CA VAL A 71 1.41 -11.60 6.76
C VAL A 71 1.44 -10.57 5.63
N ASP A 72 2.59 -10.38 4.98
CA ASP A 72 2.76 -9.44 3.87
C ASP A 72 1.80 -9.74 2.72
N GLU A 73 1.70 -11.02 2.32
CA GLU A 73 0.76 -11.48 1.28
C GLU A 73 -0.71 -11.20 1.67
N ALA A 74 -1.05 -11.31 2.96
CA ALA A 74 -2.39 -11.00 3.45
C ALA A 74 -2.67 -9.50 3.54
N LEU A 75 -1.65 -8.68 3.83
CA LEU A 75 -1.78 -7.22 3.82
C LEU A 75 -1.93 -6.69 2.40
N ASP A 76 -1.21 -7.27 1.43
CA ASP A 76 -1.38 -6.97 0.00
C ASP A 76 -2.84 -7.28 -0.43
N ALA A 77 -3.36 -8.46 -0.09
CA ALA A 77 -4.75 -8.83 -0.39
C ALA A 77 -5.78 -7.97 0.35
N ALA A 78 -5.51 -7.57 1.59
CA ALA A 78 -6.35 -6.66 2.35
C ALA A 78 -6.43 -5.28 1.69
N GLU A 79 -5.32 -4.77 1.16
CA GLU A 79 -5.30 -3.49 0.46
C GLU A 79 -6.15 -3.52 -0.81
N ASP A 80 -6.01 -4.58 -1.63
CA ASP A 80 -6.79 -4.76 -2.85
C ASP A 80 -8.30 -4.85 -2.53
N ALA A 81 -8.67 -5.59 -1.48
CA ALA A 81 -10.05 -5.70 -1.02
C ALA A 81 -10.61 -4.35 -0.52
N LEU A 82 -9.80 -3.55 0.19
CA LEU A 82 -10.20 -2.22 0.65
C LEU A 82 -10.44 -1.27 -0.52
N ALA A 83 -9.58 -1.30 -1.54
CA ALA A 83 -9.74 -0.48 -2.74
C ALA A 83 -11.02 -0.86 -3.52
N ALA A 84 -11.30 -2.16 -3.67
CA ALA A 84 -12.54 -2.63 -4.28
C ALA A 84 -13.79 -2.18 -3.50
N ALA A 85 -13.77 -2.32 -2.17
CA ALA A 85 -14.87 -1.91 -1.31
C ALA A 85 -15.07 -0.38 -1.30
N GLU A 86 -13.99 0.42 -1.35
CA GLU A 86 -14.06 1.87 -1.49
C GLU A 86 -14.74 2.27 -2.79
N ARG A 87 -14.32 1.66 -3.91
CA ARG A 87 -14.94 1.87 -5.23
C ARG A 87 -16.43 1.53 -5.20
N GLU A 88 -16.81 0.37 -4.68
CA GLU A 88 -18.21 -0.06 -4.60
C GLU A 88 -19.07 0.90 -3.78
N ARG A 89 -18.57 1.37 -2.63
CA ARG A 89 -19.26 2.37 -1.81
C ARG A 89 -19.38 3.70 -2.52
N PHE A 90 -18.33 4.14 -3.19
CA PHE A 90 -18.34 5.39 -3.93
C PHE A 90 -19.36 5.33 -5.06
N LEU A 91 -19.38 4.25 -5.83
CA LEU A 91 -20.35 4.01 -6.90
C LEU A 91 -21.78 3.96 -6.36
N ALA A 92 -22.01 3.27 -5.24
CA ALA A 92 -23.33 3.20 -4.62
C ALA A 92 -23.83 4.56 -4.11
N ALA A 93 -22.94 5.39 -3.57
CA ALA A 93 -23.29 6.69 -2.99
C ALA A 93 -23.39 7.83 -4.02
N HIS A 94 -22.54 7.83 -5.06
CA HIS A 94 -22.38 8.97 -5.97
C HIS A 94 -22.61 8.63 -7.45
N GLY A 95 -22.74 7.35 -7.80
CA GLY A 95 -22.96 6.89 -9.16
C GLY A 95 -21.68 6.80 -10.01
N ALA A 96 -21.82 6.19 -11.19
CA ALA A 96 -20.71 5.89 -12.10
C ALA A 96 -20.05 7.14 -12.69
N GLU A 97 -20.80 8.19 -13.00
CA GLU A 97 -20.22 9.42 -13.57
C GLU A 97 -19.31 10.14 -12.58
N ALA A 98 -19.70 10.18 -11.30
CA ALA A 98 -18.87 10.76 -10.25
C ALA A 98 -17.57 9.96 -10.07
N TRP A 99 -17.65 8.62 -10.18
CA TRP A 99 -16.49 7.76 -10.13
C TRP A 99 -15.54 8.01 -11.31
N GLN A 100 -16.06 8.14 -12.53
CA GLN A 100 -15.24 8.48 -13.70
C GLN A 100 -14.52 9.82 -13.53
N ARG A 101 -15.22 10.87 -13.06
CA ARG A 101 -14.57 12.16 -12.77
C ARG A 101 -13.47 12.04 -11.73
N HIS A 102 -13.71 11.27 -10.66
CA HIS A 102 -12.69 11.02 -9.64
C HIS A 102 -11.44 10.34 -10.22
N LEU A 103 -11.62 9.35 -11.10
CA LEU A 103 -10.51 8.69 -11.78
C LEU A 103 -9.77 9.62 -12.74
N GLU A 104 -10.48 10.46 -13.49
CA GLU A 104 -9.89 11.47 -14.37
C GLU A 104 -9.04 12.47 -13.58
N GLU A 105 -9.54 12.96 -12.44
CA GLU A 105 -8.82 13.85 -11.54
C GLU A 105 -7.55 13.18 -10.97
N LEU A 106 -7.66 11.93 -10.52
CA LEU A 106 -6.53 11.17 -10.00
C LEU A 106 -5.48 10.94 -11.09
N ALA A 107 -5.91 10.54 -12.28
CA ALA A 107 -5.04 10.33 -13.43
C ALA A 107 -4.36 11.63 -13.89
N ALA A 108 -5.08 12.75 -13.91
CA ALA A 108 -4.53 14.07 -14.22
C ALA A 108 -3.48 14.51 -13.19
N ALA A 109 -3.74 14.31 -11.90
CA ALA A 109 -2.79 14.61 -10.84
C ALA A 109 -1.51 13.77 -10.95
N VAL A 110 -1.63 12.48 -11.29
CA VAL A 110 -0.49 11.60 -11.53
C VAL A 110 0.29 12.04 -12.77
N ARG A 111 -0.37 12.22 -13.92
CA ARG A 111 0.28 12.65 -15.18
C ARG A 111 1.00 13.99 -15.05
N GLY A 112 0.36 15.00 -14.47
CA GLY A 112 0.98 16.33 -14.29
C GLY A 112 2.23 16.31 -13.39
N ARG A 113 2.41 15.28 -12.56
CA ARG A 113 3.66 15.04 -11.84
C ARG A 113 4.72 14.39 -12.74
N LEU A 114 4.32 13.37 -13.51
CA LEU A 114 5.21 12.57 -14.36
C LEU A 114 5.80 13.36 -15.53
N GLU A 115 5.04 14.31 -16.07
CA GLU A 115 5.46 15.24 -17.14
C GLU A 115 6.62 16.15 -16.74
N ARG A 116 6.86 16.34 -15.44
CA ARG A 116 7.99 17.16 -14.98
C ARG A 116 9.32 16.48 -15.35
N PRO A 117 10.36 17.26 -15.70
CA PRO A 117 11.66 16.70 -16.01
C PRO A 117 12.20 15.82 -14.90
N ARG A 118 12.99 14.80 -15.28
CA ARG A 118 13.76 13.97 -14.35
C ARG A 118 14.52 14.84 -13.35
N THR A 119 14.67 14.36 -12.13
CA THR A 119 15.28 15.06 -10.99
C THR A 119 14.55 16.33 -10.52
N ARG A 120 13.38 16.65 -11.11
CA ARG A 120 12.52 17.80 -10.77
C ARG A 120 11.04 17.44 -10.53
N ARG A 121 10.67 16.16 -10.56
CA ARG A 121 9.30 15.69 -10.28
C ARG A 121 8.85 16.02 -8.85
N PHE A 122 9.73 15.79 -7.88
CA PHE A 122 9.50 16.03 -6.46
C PHE A 122 10.46 17.07 -5.88
N ARG A 123 10.12 17.57 -4.70
CA ARG A 123 10.94 18.45 -3.88
C ARG A 123 12.20 17.72 -3.44
N ARG A 124 13.26 18.48 -3.33
CA ARG A 124 14.51 18.05 -2.69
C ARG A 124 14.41 18.36 -1.19
N PRO A 125 15.09 17.59 -0.32
CA PRO A 125 15.17 17.92 1.09
C PRO A 125 15.70 19.35 1.32
N SER A 126 15.09 20.07 2.25
CA SER A 126 15.40 21.48 2.52
C SER A 126 16.80 21.73 3.09
N ARG A 127 17.45 20.69 3.64
CA ARG A 127 18.83 20.77 4.17
C ARG A 127 19.79 20.03 3.27
N SER A 128 20.92 20.64 2.93
CA SER A 128 21.95 20.07 2.04
C SER A 128 22.54 18.73 2.51
N ARG A 129 22.49 18.44 3.82
CA ARG A 129 22.93 17.17 4.42
C ARG A 129 21.82 16.16 4.66
N ALA A 130 20.56 16.50 4.38
CA ALA A 130 19.46 15.57 4.56
C ALA A 130 19.55 14.43 3.53
N THR A 131 19.15 13.24 3.98
CA THR A 131 18.96 12.07 3.14
C THR A 131 17.53 12.04 2.61
N GLY A 132 17.36 11.35 1.49
CA GLY A 132 16.06 11.02 0.94
C GLY A 132 16.20 9.92 -0.10
N TYR A 133 15.13 9.61 -0.82
CA TYR A 133 15.18 8.61 -1.87
C TYR A 133 16.00 9.07 -3.07
N SER A 134 16.77 8.15 -3.66
CA SER A 134 17.52 8.40 -4.89
C SER A 134 16.58 8.86 -6.01
N ALA A 135 16.76 10.12 -6.44
CA ALA A 135 15.93 10.71 -7.48
C ALA A 135 15.99 9.91 -8.79
N ALA A 136 17.16 9.35 -9.11
CA ALA A 136 17.34 8.51 -10.28
C ALA A 136 16.49 7.23 -10.23
N HIS A 137 16.43 6.55 -9.08
CA HIS A 137 15.65 5.31 -8.94
C HIS A 137 14.15 5.58 -8.90
N VAL A 138 13.73 6.66 -8.22
CA VAL A 138 12.33 7.11 -8.23
C VAL A 138 11.90 7.47 -9.65
N ASP A 139 12.76 8.15 -10.41
CA ASP A 139 12.47 8.53 -11.78
C ASP A 139 12.28 7.35 -12.73
N VAL A 140 13.02 6.25 -12.53
CA VAL A 140 12.84 5.01 -13.31
C VAL A 140 11.47 4.39 -13.04
N LEU A 141 11.01 4.37 -11.79
CA LEU A 141 9.66 3.90 -11.50
C LEU A 141 8.61 4.82 -12.13
N CYS A 142 8.79 6.14 -12.01
CA CYS A 142 7.91 7.13 -12.63
C CYS A 142 7.78 6.94 -14.15
N GLU A 143 8.87 6.58 -14.84
CA GLU A 143 8.84 6.29 -16.27
C GLU A 143 8.07 5.02 -16.61
N ARG A 144 8.19 3.97 -15.79
CA ARG A 144 7.39 2.74 -15.94
C ARG A 144 5.90 3.02 -15.74
N VAL A 145 5.56 3.86 -14.76
CA VAL A 145 4.18 4.30 -14.50
C VAL A 145 3.65 5.13 -15.66
N ALA A 146 4.45 6.08 -16.19
CA ALA A 146 4.08 6.87 -17.36
C ALA A 146 3.77 5.97 -18.57
N ALA A 147 4.66 5.03 -18.88
CA ALA A 147 4.46 4.07 -19.97
C ALA A 147 3.17 3.24 -19.79
N ARG A 148 2.85 2.80 -18.57
CA ARG A 148 1.59 2.09 -18.28
C ARG A 148 0.35 2.96 -18.52
N LEU A 149 0.40 4.24 -18.16
CA LEU A 149 -0.70 5.19 -18.38
C LEU A 149 -0.86 5.58 -19.86
N GLU A 150 0.21 5.49 -20.64
CA GLU A 150 0.21 5.65 -22.10
C GLU A 150 -0.20 4.37 -22.85
N GLY A 151 -0.43 3.26 -22.13
CA GLY A 151 -0.83 1.97 -22.70
C GLY A 151 0.31 1.11 -23.25
N SER A 152 1.58 1.47 -22.98
CA SER A 152 2.77 0.79 -23.51
C SER A 152 3.57 -0.01 -22.47
N GLY A 153 3.19 0.02 -21.19
CA GLY A 153 3.88 -0.69 -20.10
C GLY A 153 2.98 -1.55 -19.23
N GLU A 154 3.57 -2.43 -18.41
CA GLU A 154 2.87 -3.44 -17.59
C GLU A 154 3.08 -3.26 -16.07
N VAL A 155 3.38 -2.05 -15.59
CA VAL A 155 3.53 -1.86 -14.13
C VAL A 155 2.15 -1.91 -13.43
N GLY A 156 1.96 -2.91 -12.57
CA GLY A 156 0.78 -3.04 -11.71
C GLY A 156 0.98 -2.42 -10.32
N ALA A 157 -0.10 -2.32 -9.55
CA ALA A 157 -0.08 -1.75 -8.19
C ALA A 157 1.03 -2.40 -7.33
N GLN A 158 1.08 -3.73 -7.32
CA GLN A 158 2.03 -4.51 -6.52
C GLN A 158 3.50 -4.17 -6.77
N ALA A 159 3.87 -3.90 -8.02
CA ALA A 159 5.24 -3.52 -8.38
C ALA A 159 5.62 -2.14 -7.83
N VAL A 160 4.64 -1.23 -7.71
CA VAL A 160 4.81 0.09 -7.10
C VAL A 160 4.94 -0.04 -5.58
N ARG A 161 4.12 -0.87 -4.93
CA ARG A 161 4.16 -1.10 -3.47
C ARG A 161 5.52 -1.61 -3.00
N ARG A 162 6.10 -2.54 -3.77
CA ARG A 162 7.37 -3.20 -3.46
C ARG A 162 8.60 -2.41 -3.91
N ALA A 163 8.41 -1.22 -4.48
CA ALA A 163 9.52 -0.42 -4.94
C ALA A 163 10.36 0.06 -3.74
N VAL A 164 11.65 -0.26 -3.78
CA VAL A 164 12.62 0.19 -2.78
C VAL A 164 13.59 1.15 -3.44
N PHE A 165 13.81 2.31 -2.82
CA PHE A 165 14.73 3.32 -3.31
C PHE A 165 15.96 3.41 -2.41
N PRO A 166 17.18 3.31 -2.96
CA PRO A 166 18.39 3.56 -2.18
C PRO A 166 18.40 4.99 -1.64
N ALA A 167 18.97 5.17 -0.44
CA ALA A 167 19.19 6.49 0.13
C ALA A 167 20.22 7.28 -0.70
N ALA A 168 19.93 8.55 -0.96
CA ALA A 168 20.85 9.51 -1.57
C ALA A 168 20.91 10.79 -0.72
N ARG A 169 21.81 11.72 -1.07
CA ARG A 169 22.05 12.96 -0.33
C ARG A 169 22.09 14.18 -1.24
N GLY A 170 21.75 15.33 -0.67
CA GLY A 170 21.83 16.63 -1.32
C GLY A 170 20.96 16.69 -2.57
N GLU A 171 21.51 17.18 -3.68
CA GLU A 171 20.76 17.42 -4.92
C GLU A 171 20.27 16.16 -5.65
N ARG A 172 20.75 14.98 -5.25
CA ARG A 172 20.44 13.69 -5.88
C ARG A 172 19.30 12.94 -5.21
N CYS A 173 18.64 13.54 -4.22
CA CYS A 173 17.54 12.91 -3.50
C CYS A 173 16.24 13.71 -3.56
N TYR A 174 15.14 12.98 -3.48
CA TYR A 174 13.81 13.51 -3.26
C TYR A 174 13.40 13.34 -1.79
N GLU A 175 12.54 14.24 -1.33
CA GLU A 175 11.89 14.13 -0.03
C GLU A 175 10.97 12.90 0.00
N GLU A 176 11.25 11.96 0.91
CA GLU A 176 10.61 10.63 1.00
C GLU A 176 9.08 10.77 1.11
N GLN A 177 8.60 11.58 2.06
CA GLN A 177 7.17 11.80 2.30
C GLN A 177 6.40 12.25 1.05
N GLN A 178 7.00 13.08 0.19
CA GLN A 178 6.33 13.52 -1.02
C GLN A 178 6.30 12.43 -2.10
N VAL A 179 7.35 11.62 -2.16
CA VAL A 179 7.39 10.45 -3.06
C VAL A 179 6.36 9.43 -2.60
N ASP A 180 6.32 9.09 -1.31
CA ASP A 180 5.36 8.12 -0.75
C ASP A 180 3.91 8.53 -1.01
N ALA A 181 3.56 9.78 -0.69
CA ALA A 181 2.22 10.32 -0.94
C ALA A 181 1.84 10.38 -2.44
N PHE A 182 2.83 10.36 -3.34
CA PHE A 182 2.58 10.20 -4.77
C PHE A 182 2.42 8.74 -5.17
N LEU A 183 3.27 7.84 -4.65
CA LEU A 183 3.16 6.41 -4.92
C LEU A 183 1.84 5.83 -4.39
N ASP A 184 1.33 6.32 -3.26
CA ASP A 184 -0.01 5.95 -2.78
C ASP A 184 -1.11 6.32 -3.78
N ARG A 185 -1.04 7.51 -4.39
CA ARG A 185 -1.98 7.91 -5.45
C ARG A 185 -1.83 7.08 -6.71
N VAL A 186 -0.60 6.71 -7.07
CA VAL A 186 -0.34 5.81 -8.20
C VAL A 186 -0.94 4.43 -7.93
N VAL A 187 -0.76 3.88 -6.73
CA VAL A 187 -1.35 2.59 -6.37
C VAL A 187 -2.86 2.65 -6.41
N GLN A 188 -3.47 3.70 -5.83
CA GLN A 188 -4.92 3.91 -5.91
C GLN A 188 -5.42 3.94 -7.37
N LEU A 189 -4.71 4.66 -8.24
CA LEU A 189 -5.05 4.75 -9.65
C LEU A 189 -4.94 3.38 -10.35
N LEU A 190 -3.86 2.65 -10.12
CA LEU A 190 -3.64 1.35 -10.76
C LEU A 190 -4.69 0.33 -10.32
N LEU A 191 -5.01 0.24 -9.03
CA LEU A 191 -6.08 -0.64 -8.52
C LEU A 191 -7.46 -0.28 -9.06
N ALA A 192 -7.69 1.00 -9.36
CA ALA A 192 -8.95 1.43 -9.95
C ALA A 192 -9.07 1.13 -11.45
N LEU A 193 -7.94 0.87 -12.12
CA LEU A 193 -7.87 0.50 -13.54
C LEU A 193 -7.84 -1.02 -13.77
N GLU A 194 -7.64 -1.81 -12.71
CA GLU A 194 -7.71 -3.27 -12.68
C GLU A 194 -9.17 -3.75 -12.47
#